data_AF-A0A6A3PXZ7-F1
#
_entry.id   AF-A0A6A3PXZ7-F1
#
_cell.length_a   1.000
_cell.length_b   1.000
_cell.length_c   1.000
_cell.angle_alpha   90.00
_cell.angle_beta   90.00
_cell.angle_gamma   90.00
#
_symmetry.space_group_name_H-M   'P 1'
#
loop_
_entity.id
_entity.type
_entity.pdbx_description
1 polymer ?
#
loop_
_entity_poly.entity_id
_entity_poly.type
_entity_poly.pdbx_seq_one_letter_code
_entity_poly.pdbx_strand_id
1 'polypeptide(L)'
;MGASYLRGLQSYNQTAACVKHFIRYPKTPTGHDRDDVVMPDFDLLNYFMPLYKAAFEAGTREEADHSSLKQTTIDVSKVSDTDLINYTQAMVEENSEQEARLRESVKRVIKMKLQLGLYDNPVPGEKYVSMVGNDKDKETALNMAQESVLLKNDDDVLPLPKGASVFLTGH
;
A
#
# COMPACT_ATOMS: atom_id res chain seq x y z
N MET A 1 -9.77 12.30 3.28
CA MET A 1 -9.38 11.13 4.10
C MET A 1 -7.88 10.81 4.03
N GLY A 2 -7.29 10.57 2.85
CA GLY A 2 -5.88 10.15 2.73
C GLY A 2 -4.85 11.01 3.47
N ALA A 3 -4.94 12.34 3.35
CA ALA A 3 -4.03 13.26 4.06
C ALA A 3 -4.15 13.17 5.59
N SER A 4 -5.36 12.95 6.13
CA SER A 4 -5.58 12.80 7.58
C SER A 4 -4.97 11.49 8.09
N TYR A 5 -5.10 10.41 7.33
CA TYR A 5 -4.44 9.13 7.64
C TYR A 5 -2.91 9.27 7.66
N LEU A 6 -2.34 9.93 6.65
CA LEU A 6 -0.90 10.20 6.57
C LEU A 6 -0.41 10.99 7.79
N ARG A 7 -1.10 12.07 8.15
CA ARG A 7 -0.76 12.89 9.32
C ARG A 7 -0.88 12.10 10.62
N GLY A 8 -1.94 11.30 10.78
CA GLY A 8 -2.15 10.46 11.96
C GLY A 8 -1.04 9.43 12.13
N LEU A 9 -0.81 8.60 11.12
CA LEU A 9 0.18 7.52 11.17
C LEU A 9 1.61 8.03 11.39
N GLN A 10 1.97 9.17 10.77
CA GLN A 10 3.34 9.69 10.82
C GLN A 10 3.56 10.71 11.96
N SER A 11 2.56 10.94 12.82
CA SER A 11 2.61 11.96 13.88
C SER A 11 3.71 11.73 14.93
N TYR A 12 4.09 10.47 15.16
CA TYR A 12 5.13 10.10 16.13
C TYR A 12 6.51 9.85 15.48
N ASN A 13 6.64 10.04 14.16
CA ASN A 13 7.86 9.80 13.39
C ASN A 13 8.50 8.40 13.59
N GLN A 14 7.70 7.40 13.99
CA GLN A 14 8.12 6.00 14.22
C GLN A 14 7.55 5.05 13.17
N THR A 15 6.71 5.54 12.27
CA THR A 15 6.07 4.75 11.23
C THR A 15 5.96 5.61 9.99
N ALA A 16 6.35 5.04 8.84
CA ALA A 16 6.12 5.65 7.53
C ALA A 16 4.84 5.08 6.94
N ALA A 17 4.02 5.94 6.33
CA ALA A 17 2.84 5.52 5.61
C ALA A 17 3.17 5.28 4.13
N CYS A 18 2.52 4.29 3.53
CA CYS A 18 2.63 3.99 2.10
C CYS A 18 1.28 4.23 1.42
N VAL A 19 1.26 5.15 0.45
CA VAL A 19 0.07 5.40 -0.37
C VAL A 19 -0.01 4.29 -1.42
N LYS A 20 -1.14 3.58 -1.43
CA LYS A 20 -1.39 2.46 -2.35
C LYS A 20 -2.80 2.58 -2.94
N HIS A 21 -3.07 2.02 -4.13
CA HIS A 21 -2.12 1.45 -5.08
C HIS A 21 -1.88 2.47 -6.19
N PHE A 22 -0.62 2.77 -6.51
CA PHE A 22 -0.25 3.80 -7.48
C PHE A 22 -0.19 3.20 -8.90
N ILE A 23 -1.06 3.53 -9.85
CA ILE A 23 -2.37 4.20 -9.69
C ILE A 23 -3.49 3.40 -10.33
N ARG A 24 -4.73 3.81 -10.06
CA ARG A 24 -5.92 3.47 -10.88
C ARG A 24 -6.32 1.99 -10.85
N TYR A 25 -5.73 1.23 -9.94
CA TYR A 25 -6.12 -0.13 -9.57
C TYR A 25 -7.64 -0.38 -9.50
N PRO A 26 -8.48 0.49 -8.89
CA PRO A 26 -9.92 0.20 -8.79
C PRO A 26 -10.73 0.52 -10.06
N LYS A 27 -10.13 1.08 -11.13
CA LYS A 27 -10.86 1.52 -12.34
C LYS A 27 -10.80 0.46 -13.44
N THR A 28 -11.12 -0.77 -13.11
CA THR A 28 -11.30 -1.84 -14.10
C THR A 28 -12.71 -1.71 -14.71
N PRO A 29 -12.88 -1.79 -16.04
CA PRO A 29 -14.21 -1.73 -16.66
C PRO A 29 -15.14 -2.85 -16.20
N THR A 30 -14.58 -3.99 -15.80
CA THR A 30 -15.28 -5.19 -15.36
C THR A 30 -15.62 -5.17 -13.87
N GLY A 31 -14.90 -4.38 -13.07
CA GLY A 31 -14.99 -4.39 -11.61
C GLY A 31 -14.27 -5.58 -10.96
N HIS A 32 -13.64 -6.48 -11.72
CA HIS A 32 -12.83 -7.55 -11.15
C HIS A 32 -11.47 -7.03 -10.68
N ASP A 33 -10.96 -7.64 -9.61
CA ASP A 33 -9.65 -7.36 -9.06
C ASP A 33 -8.56 -7.73 -10.06
N ARG A 34 -7.59 -6.82 -10.29
CA ARG A 34 -6.44 -6.99 -11.20
C ARG A 34 -6.77 -7.13 -12.69
N ASP A 35 -8.02 -6.90 -13.09
CA ASP A 35 -8.36 -6.76 -14.51
C ASP A 35 -7.73 -5.50 -15.11
N ASP A 36 -7.71 -5.45 -16.44
CA ASP A 36 -7.17 -4.32 -17.18
C ASP A 36 -7.91 -3.02 -16.88
N VAL A 37 -7.18 -1.92 -17.05
CA VAL A 37 -7.67 -0.56 -16.79
C VAL A 37 -7.65 0.23 -18.11
N VAL A 38 -8.81 0.68 -18.58
CA VAL A 38 -8.90 1.49 -19.81
C VAL A 38 -8.53 2.94 -19.51
N MET A 39 -7.43 3.41 -20.08
CA MET A 39 -6.86 4.76 -19.86
C MET A 39 -6.77 5.54 -21.18
N PRO A 40 -7.05 6.86 -21.18
CA PRO A 40 -6.69 7.70 -22.31
C PRO A 40 -5.18 7.64 -22.57
N ASP A 41 -4.79 7.60 -23.85
CA ASP A 41 -3.38 7.52 -24.26
C ASP A 41 -2.52 8.62 -23.64
N PHE A 42 -3.08 9.82 -23.44
CA PHE A 42 -2.38 10.91 -22.77
C PHE A 42 -1.92 10.54 -21.37
N ASP A 43 -2.79 9.96 -20.54
CA ASP A 43 -2.45 9.58 -19.17
C ASP A 43 -1.49 8.40 -19.16
N LEU A 44 -1.67 7.43 -20.09
CA LEU A 44 -0.82 6.26 -20.22
C LEU A 44 0.62 6.67 -20.60
N LEU A 45 0.79 7.44 -21.67
CA LEU A 45 2.09 7.81 -22.23
C LEU A 45 2.88 8.76 -21.32
N ASN A 46 2.20 9.68 -20.62
CA ASN A 46 2.88 10.68 -19.79
C ASN A 46 3.26 10.17 -18.38
N TYR A 47 2.55 9.17 -17.86
CA TYR A 47 2.71 8.79 -16.45
C TYR A 47 2.98 7.30 -16.19
N PHE A 48 2.62 6.38 -17.10
CA PHE A 48 2.59 4.94 -16.79
C PHE A 48 3.28 4.02 -17.81
N MET A 49 3.36 4.42 -19.08
CA MET A 49 3.85 3.58 -20.18
C MET A 49 5.25 2.96 -19.96
N PRO A 50 6.24 3.64 -19.33
CA PRO A 50 7.56 3.03 -19.12
C PRO A 50 7.49 1.72 -18.30
N LEU A 51 6.60 1.66 -17.30
CA LEU A 51 6.40 0.48 -16.45
C LEU A 51 5.78 -0.69 -17.24
N TYR A 52 4.76 -0.40 -18.05
CA TYR A 52 4.01 -1.43 -18.77
C TYR A 52 4.78 -1.95 -19.98
N LYS A 53 5.46 -1.08 -20.73
CA LYS A 53 6.31 -1.49 -21.85
C LYS A 53 7.40 -2.44 -21.39
N ALA A 54 8.08 -2.10 -20.30
CA ALA A 54 9.08 -2.93 -19.62
C ALA A 54 8.57 -4.34 -19.28
N ALA A 55 7.34 -4.45 -18.79
CA ALA A 55 6.71 -5.71 -18.41
C ALA A 55 6.23 -6.52 -19.63
N PHE A 56 5.73 -5.88 -20.68
CA PHE A 56 5.27 -6.55 -21.90
C PHE A 56 6.42 -7.03 -22.81
N GLU A 57 7.58 -6.38 -22.76
CA GLU A 57 8.77 -6.78 -23.51
C GLU A 57 9.56 -7.91 -22.83
N ALA A 58 9.29 -8.19 -21.55
CA ALA A 58 9.94 -9.28 -20.81
C ALA A 58 9.32 -10.64 -21.17
N GLY A 59 10.14 -11.56 -21.68
CA GLY A 59 9.75 -12.94 -21.99
C GLY A 59 9.92 -13.89 -20.80
N THR A 60 10.72 -13.51 -19.80
CA THR A 60 10.98 -14.29 -18.58
C THR A 60 10.83 -13.44 -17.31
N ARG A 61 10.70 -14.12 -16.16
CA ARG A 61 10.65 -13.46 -14.84
C ARG A 61 11.91 -12.65 -14.55
N GLU A 62 13.08 -13.17 -14.91
CA GLU A 62 14.35 -12.47 -14.74
C GLU A 62 14.38 -11.17 -15.55
N GLU A 63 13.96 -11.21 -16.81
CA GLU A 63 13.86 -10.02 -17.66
C GLU A 63 12.86 -9.00 -17.10
N ALA A 64 11.74 -9.46 -16.53
CA ALA A 64 10.77 -8.58 -15.89
C ALA A 64 11.35 -7.88 -14.66
N ASP A 65 12.12 -8.62 -13.84
CA ASP A 65 12.79 -8.10 -12.66
C ASP A 65 13.90 -7.10 -13.04
N HIS A 66 14.71 -7.41 -14.05
CA HIS A 66 15.70 -6.49 -14.61
C HIS A 66 15.04 -5.22 -15.13
N SER A 67 13.99 -5.35 -15.93
CA SER A 67 13.29 -4.22 -16.53
C SER A 67 12.65 -3.33 -15.47
N SER A 68 12.05 -3.95 -14.44
CA SER A 68 11.55 -3.28 -13.25
C SER A 68 12.63 -2.43 -12.55
N LEU A 69 13.84 -2.95 -12.37
CA LEU A 69 14.91 -2.20 -11.69
C LEU A 69 15.57 -1.14 -12.58
N LYS A 70 15.72 -1.43 -13.89
CA LYS A 70 16.42 -0.57 -14.87
C LYS A 70 15.54 0.58 -15.36
N GLN A 71 14.29 0.29 -15.72
CA GLN A 71 13.45 1.17 -16.52
C GLN A 71 12.38 1.89 -15.69
N THR A 72 12.33 1.61 -14.39
CA THR A 72 11.27 2.11 -13.51
C THR A 72 11.79 2.84 -12.29
N THR A 73 10.87 3.49 -11.58
CA THR A 73 11.13 4.19 -10.32
C THR A 73 10.96 3.31 -9.08
N ILE A 74 10.87 1.98 -9.23
CA ILE A 74 10.78 1.06 -8.09
C ILE A 74 12.09 1.09 -7.30
N ASP A 75 11.99 1.31 -5.99
CA ASP A 75 13.14 1.36 -5.08
C ASP A 75 13.23 0.12 -4.17
N VAL A 76 12.10 -0.56 -3.94
CA VAL A 76 12.00 -1.79 -3.14
C VAL A 76 11.01 -2.72 -3.82
N SER A 77 11.44 -3.94 -4.11
CA SER A 77 10.55 -4.98 -4.64
C SER A 77 10.01 -5.84 -3.50
N LYS A 78 8.71 -6.11 -3.53
CA LYS A 78 8.05 -7.03 -2.61
C LYS A 78 7.86 -8.36 -3.33
N VAL A 79 8.75 -9.30 -3.07
CA VAL A 79 8.74 -10.65 -3.64
C VAL A 79 8.45 -11.71 -2.57
N SER A 80 7.98 -12.88 -2.99
CA SER A 80 7.70 -14.03 -2.12
C SER A 80 8.87 -15.01 -1.97
N ASP A 81 9.89 -14.88 -2.80
CA ASP A 81 11.09 -15.72 -2.85
C ASP A 81 12.36 -14.86 -2.90
N THR A 82 13.52 -15.49 -3.02
CA THR A 82 14.83 -14.83 -3.03
C THR A 82 15.43 -14.70 -4.43
N ASP A 83 14.72 -15.10 -5.49
CA ASP A 83 15.30 -15.21 -6.83
C ASP A 83 15.70 -13.84 -7.39
N LEU A 84 14.96 -12.80 -7.03
CA LEU A 84 15.27 -11.41 -7.37
C LEU A 84 16.70 -11.02 -6.97
N ILE A 85 17.22 -11.54 -5.86
CA ILE A 85 18.59 -11.24 -5.41
C ILE A 85 19.60 -11.75 -6.43
N ASN A 86 19.43 -12.99 -6.89
CA ASN A 86 20.31 -13.62 -7.87
C ASN A 86 20.23 -12.89 -9.21
N TYR A 87 19.01 -12.58 -9.68
CA TYR A 87 18.81 -11.83 -10.92
C TYR A 87 19.43 -10.43 -10.86
N THR A 88 19.31 -9.75 -9.73
CA THR A 88 19.91 -8.42 -9.53
C THR A 88 21.44 -8.48 -9.50
N GLN A 89 22.02 -9.54 -8.92
CA GLN A 89 23.48 -9.74 -8.92
C GLN A 89 23.99 -9.98 -10.33
N ALA A 90 23.40 -10.92 -11.07
CA ALA A 90 23.74 -11.20 -12.46
C ALA A 90 23.64 -9.93 -13.34
N MET A 91 22.59 -9.14 -13.13
CA MET A 91 22.38 -7.86 -13.82
C MET A 91 23.55 -6.87 -13.64
N VAL A 92 24.08 -6.76 -12.41
CA VAL A 92 25.18 -5.83 -12.08
C VAL A 92 26.53 -6.37 -12.57
N GLU A 93 26.72 -7.68 -12.52
CA GLU A 93 27.92 -8.36 -13.06
C GLU A 93 28.00 -8.20 -14.58
N GLU A 94 26.87 -8.26 -15.28
CA GLU A 94 26.79 -8.06 -16.73
C GLU A 94 27.01 -6.59 -17.14
N ASN A 95 26.47 -5.64 -16.36
CA ASN A 95 26.65 -4.22 -16.62
C ASN A 95 26.74 -3.40 -15.32
N SER A 96 27.97 -2.98 -14.99
CA SER A 96 28.27 -2.22 -13.79
C SER A 96 27.65 -0.81 -13.75
N GLU A 97 27.20 -0.25 -14.87
CA GLU A 97 26.48 1.04 -14.89
C GLU A 97 25.15 0.96 -14.14
N GLN A 98 24.56 -0.24 -14.03
CA GLN A 98 23.32 -0.45 -13.27
C GLN A 98 23.50 -0.29 -11.76
N GLU A 99 24.73 -0.40 -11.27
CA GLU A 99 25.04 -0.17 -9.85
C GLU A 99 24.65 1.24 -9.41
N ALA A 100 24.81 2.24 -10.28
CA ALA A 100 24.44 3.63 -9.98
C ALA A 100 22.94 3.77 -9.70
N ARG A 101 22.09 3.12 -10.51
CA ARG A 101 20.64 3.11 -10.33
C ARG A 101 20.23 2.44 -9.02
N LEU A 102 20.86 1.32 -8.67
CA LEU A 102 20.64 0.62 -7.40
C LEU A 102 21.11 1.45 -6.21
N ARG A 103 22.25 2.13 -6.33
CA ARG A 103 22.79 3.01 -5.28
C ARG A 103 21.83 4.14 -4.94
N GLU A 104 21.14 4.70 -5.93
CA GLU A 104 20.08 5.70 -5.70
C GLU A 104 18.88 5.12 -4.93
N SER A 105 18.40 3.92 -5.27
CA SER A 105 17.36 3.22 -4.49
C SER A 105 17.80 3.00 -3.05
N VAL A 106 19.02 2.48 -2.86
CA VAL A 106 19.60 2.20 -1.53
C VAL A 106 19.71 3.49 -0.70
N LYS A 107 20.14 4.61 -1.28
CA LYS A 107 20.17 5.91 -0.60
C LYS A 107 18.79 6.32 -0.08
N ARG A 108 17.73 6.15 -0.89
CA ARG A 108 16.35 6.49 -0.47
C ARG A 108 15.88 5.61 0.68
N VAL A 109 16.15 4.30 0.60
CA VAL A 109 15.83 3.34 1.67
C VAL A 109 16.58 3.69 2.97
N ILE A 110 17.89 3.93 2.90
CA ILE A 110 18.70 4.29 4.06
C ILE A 110 18.25 5.63 4.64
N LYS A 111 17.98 6.64 3.81
CA LYS A 111 17.44 7.94 4.25
C LYS A 111 16.15 7.75 5.04
N MET A 112 15.22 6.94 4.53
CA MET A 112 13.97 6.64 5.23
C MET A 112 14.22 5.94 6.57
N LYS A 113 15.11 4.94 6.63
CA LYS A 113 15.49 4.26 7.88
C LYS A 113 16.09 5.23 8.91
N LEU A 114 16.92 6.18 8.47
CA LEU A 114 17.48 7.23 9.32
C LEU A 114 16.41 8.20 9.82
N GLN A 115 15.49 8.64 8.95
CA GLN A 115 14.37 9.51 9.33
C GLN A 115 13.46 8.87 10.38
N LEU A 116 13.33 7.54 10.35
CA LEU A 116 12.59 6.74 11.32
C LEU A 116 13.40 6.38 12.59
N GLY A 117 14.69 6.74 12.65
CA GLY A 117 15.56 6.43 13.79
C GLY A 117 15.89 4.95 13.96
N LEU A 118 15.77 4.13 12.90
CA LEU A 118 15.90 2.66 13.00
C LEU A 118 17.33 2.17 13.30
N TYR A 119 18.32 3.03 13.13
CA TYR A 119 19.71 2.72 13.50
C TYR A 119 19.94 2.83 15.01
N ASP A 120 19.22 3.74 15.68
CA ASP A 120 19.32 3.96 17.13
C ASP A 120 18.34 3.07 17.89
N ASN A 121 17.14 2.89 17.34
CA ASN A 121 16.11 2.03 17.90
C ASN A 121 15.59 1.05 16.81
N PRO A 122 16.09 -0.19 16.79
CA PRO A 122 15.74 -1.15 15.73
C PRO A 122 14.29 -1.66 15.82
N VAL A 123 13.63 -1.51 16.98
CA VAL A 123 12.27 -2.02 17.22
C VAL A 123 11.39 -0.89 17.80
N PRO A 124 11.12 0.17 17.03
CA PRO A 124 10.26 1.24 17.51
C PRO A 124 8.85 0.70 17.79
N GLY A 125 8.34 1.04 18.97
CA GLY A 125 6.99 0.67 19.40
C GLY A 125 6.86 -0.60 20.22
N GLU A 126 7.96 -1.31 20.53
CA GLU A 126 7.96 -2.48 21.44
C GLU A 126 7.24 -2.19 22.77
N LYS A 127 7.46 -1.02 23.36
CA LYS A 127 6.81 -0.58 24.61
C LYS A 127 5.29 -0.37 24.51
N TYR A 128 4.73 -0.29 23.30
CA TYR A 128 3.30 -0.05 23.06
C TYR A 128 2.51 -1.33 22.80
N VAL A 129 3.16 -2.50 22.83
CA VAL A 129 2.48 -3.79 22.59
C VAL A 129 1.29 -3.99 23.54
N SER A 130 1.42 -3.59 24.81
CA SER A 130 0.34 -3.66 25.80
C SER A 130 -0.84 -2.72 25.50
N MET A 131 -0.66 -1.71 24.64
CA MET A 131 -1.73 -0.80 24.23
C MET A 131 -2.59 -1.38 23.11
N VAL A 132 -2.18 -2.45 22.44
CA VAL A 132 -2.93 -3.02 21.32
C VAL A 132 -4.30 -3.50 21.81
N GLY A 133 -5.36 -2.94 21.24
CA GLY A 133 -6.74 -3.28 21.62
C GLY A 133 -7.17 -2.74 22.99
N ASN A 134 -6.56 -1.64 23.43
CA ASN A 134 -6.99 -0.93 24.64
C ASN A 134 -8.43 -0.37 24.50
N ASP A 135 -9.04 -0.03 25.63
CA ASP A 135 -10.45 0.38 25.65
C ASP A 135 -10.71 1.72 24.96
N LYS A 136 -9.71 2.62 24.92
CA LYS A 136 -9.80 3.89 24.21
C LYS A 136 -9.85 3.70 22.69
N ASP A 137 -9.06 2.77 22.15
CA ASP A 137 -9.08 2.43 20.72
C ASP A 137 -10.40 1.74 20.35
N LYS A 138 -10.93 0.88 21.23
CA LYS A 138 -12.26 0.26 21.06
C LYS A 138 -13.38 1.30 21.09
N GLU A 139 -13.34 2.25 22.01
CA GLU A 139 -14.31 3.34 22.10
C GLU A 139 -14.24 4.22 20.84
N THR A 140 -13.03 4.55 20.36
CA THR A 140 -12.84 5.30 19.13
C THR A 140 -13.40 4.54 17.91
N ALA A 141 -13.15 3.23 17.83
CA ALA A 141 -13.69 2.38 16.78
C ALA A 141 -15.22 2.27 16.85
N LEU A 142 -15.80 2.21 18.05
CA LEU A 142 -17.25 2.20 18.26
C LEU A 142 -17.88 3.52 17.79
N ASN A 143 -17.29 4.66 18.17
CA ASN A 143 -17.76 5.97 17.73
C ASN A 143 -17.69 6.07 16.20
N MET A 144 -16.61 5.62 15.58
CA MET A 144 -16.51 5.57 14.11
C MET A 144 -17.56 4.66 13.46
N ALA A 145 -17.93 3.54 14.09
CA ALA A 145 -18.96 2.65 13.59
C ALA A 145 -20.37 3.25 13.74
N GLN A 146 -20.59 4.08 14.76
CA GLN A 146 -21.86 4.78 14.99
C GLN A 146 -22.10 5.92 13.99
N GLU A 147 -21.04 6.45 13.37
CA GLU A 147 -21.09 7.37 12.22
C GLU A 147 -21.56 6.62 10.94
N SER A 148 -22.75 6.03 11.02
CA SER A 148 -23.38 5.20 10.00
C SER A 148 -24.43 5.97 9.19
N VAL A 149 -24.79 5.45 8.01
CA VAL A 149 -25.81 6.04 7.14
C VAL A 149 -27.08 5.20 7.21
N LEU A 150 -28.19 5.84 7.60
CA LEU A 150 -29.53 5.25 7.53
C LEU A 150 -30.10 5.46 6.13
N LEU A 151 -30.24 4.38 5.35
CA LEU A 151 -30.73 4.45 3.97
C LEU A 151 -32.26 4.59 3.88
N LYS A 152 -33.00 4.01 4.83
CA LYS A 152 -34.46 3.94 4.80
C LYS A 152 -35.04 3.79 6.21
N ASN A 153 -36.13 4.50 6.51
CA ASN A 153 -36.87 4.43 7.78
C ASN A 153 -38.35 4.81 7.59
N ASP A 154 -39.08 4.01 6.82
CA ASP A 154 -40.53 4.23 6.63
C ASP A 154 -41.25 4.13 7.98
N ASP A 155 -42.27 4.96 8.17
CA ASP A 155 -43.12 4.99 9.38
C ASP A 155 -42.35 5.15 10.71
N ASP A 156 -41.14 5.72 10.67
CA ASP A 156 -40.29 5.96 11.84
C ASP A 156 -40.07 4.72 12.73
N VAL A 157 -39.94 3.54 12.11
CA VAL A 157 -39.73 2.26 12.84
C VAL A 157 -38.48 2.29 13.73
N LEU A 158 -37.42 2.95 13.28
CA LEU A 158 -36.20 3.16 14.07
C LEU A 158 -36.21 4.55 14.73
N PRO A 159 -35.69 4.67 15.98
CA PRO A 159 -35.05 3.63 16.79
C PRO A 159 -36.05 2.69 17.47
N LEU A 160 -35.67 1.42 17.64
CA LEU A 160 -36.51 0.43 18.31
C LEU A 160 -36.70 0.76 19.80
N PRO A 161 -37.91 0.54 20.37
CA PRO A 161 -38.13 0.64 21.80
C PRO A 161 -37.27 -0.36 22.59
N LYS A 162 -36.76 0.04 23.77
CA LYS A 162 -35.85 -0.78 24.60
C LYS A 162 -36.38 -2.16 25.03
N GLY A 163 -37.69 -2.39 24.98
CA GLY A 163 -38.34 -3.65 25.35
C GLY A 163 -38.88 -4.46 24.17
N ALA A 164 -38.56 -4.08 22.92
CA ALA A 164 -39.03 -4.79 21.75
C ALA A 164 -38.52 -6.24 21.72
N SER A 165 -39.38 -7.18 21.37
CA SER A 165 -38.96 -8.55 21.03
C SER A 165 -38.43 -8.55 19.60
N VAL A 166 -37.17 -8.95 19.42
CA VAL A 166 -36.48 -8.91 18.13
C VAL A 166 -36.08 -10.33 17.74
N PHE A 167 -36.44 -10.75 16.53
CA PHE A 167 -35.90 -11.94 15.91
C PHE A 167 -34.70 -11.56 15.04
N LEU A 168 -33.49 -11.97 15.46
CA LEU A 168 -32.27 -11.74 14.70
C LEU A 168 -32.03 -12.89 13.73
N THR A 169 -31.93 -12.58 12.44
CA THR A 169 -31.67 -13.53 11.35
C THR A 169 -30.66 -12.94 10.37
N GLY A 170 -30.12 -13.77 9.47
CA GLY A 170 -28.96 -13.45 8.62
C GLY A 170 -27.79 -14.40 8.88
N HIS A 171 -26.78 -14.33 8.01
CA HIS A 171 -25.53 -15.09 8.11
C HIS A 171 -24.42 -14.26 8.74
#